data_AF-A0AAF0XJ22-F1
#
_entry.id   AF-A0AAF0XJ22-F1
#
_cell.length_a   1.000
_cell.length_b   1.000
_cell.length_c   1.000
_cell.angle_alpha   90.00
_cell.angle_beta   90.00
_cell.angle_gamma   90.00
#
_symmetry.space_group_name_H-M   'P 1'
#
loop_
_entity.id
_entity.type
_entity.pdbx_description
1 polymer ?
#
loop_
_entity_poly.entity_id
_entity_poly.type
_entity_poly.pdbx_seq_one_letter_code
_entity_poly.pdbx_strand_id
1 'polypeptide(L)'
;MALAILSSTAFSSLRVREVPRQSITGNVGRFSVEARGGGSRLNAAKGVSSVCEPLPPDRPVWFPGTTPPEWLDGSLPGDFGFDPLGLGSDPDLLKWFAQAELIHGRWAMLAVAGILIPEWLQSLGFIDKFSWYEAGSVKYFADPTTLFVVQLALMGWVEGRRWADIINPGCVDIEPKLPHKKNPKADVGYPGGLFFDPWMWGRGSPVPVMVLRTKEIKNGRLAMLAFLGFCFQAIYTGQSPLENLAAHIADPGHVNVFSAFTSQY
;
A
#
# COMPACT_ATOMS: atom_id res chain seq x y z
N MET A 1 7.25 42.43 29.86
CA MET A 1 5.94 43.08 29.61
C MET A 1 5.18 42.15 28.66
N ALA A 2 4.37 41.22 29.19
CA ALA A 2 2.93 41.37 29.49
C ALA A 2 2.04 41.45 28.22
N LEU A 3 1.33 40.32 27.95
CA LEU A 3 -0.08 40.16 27.52
C LEU A 3 -0.57 40.93 26.26
N ALA A 4 -1.34 40.35 25.33
CA ALA A 4 -2.63 39.71 25.58
C ALA A 4 -3.15 38.83 24.43
N ILE A 5 -4.02 37.90 24.83
CA ILE A 5 -4.93 37.04 24.08
C ILE A 5 -6.02 37.87 23.39
N LEU A 6 -6.41 37.50 22.16
CA LEU A 6 -7.74 37.78 21.62
C LEU A 6 -8.23 36.60 20.76
N SER A 7 -9.14 35.84 21.34
CA SER A 7 -10.11 34.98 20.68
C SER A 7 -11.18 35.83 19.98
N SER A 8 -11.56 35.51 18.74
CA SER A 8 -12.95 35.69 18.30
C SER A 8 -13.27 34.92 17.02
N THR A 9 -14.24 34.03 17.18
CA THR A 9 -15.18 33.47 16.21
C THR A 9 -15.76 34.51 15.25
N ALA A 10 -15.78 34.20 13.95
CA ALA A 10 -16.78 34.71 13.00
C ALA A 10 -16.91 33.78 11.80
N PHE A 11 -17.72 32.74 11.96
CA PHE A 11 -18.39 32.08 10.84
C PHE A 11 -19.39 33.09 10.25
N SER A 12 -19.22 33.52 9.01
CA SER A 12 -20.25 34.28 8.30
C SER A 12 -20.25 33.99 6.80
N SER A 13 -21.33 33.34 6.39
CA SER A 13 -22.01 33.38 5.08
C SER A 13 -21.23 32.95 3.82
N LEU A 14 -21.21 31.64 3.56
CA LEU A 14 -21.25 31.15 2.17
C LEU A 14 -22.72 31.02 1.75
N ARG A 15 -23.13 31.85 0.79
CA ARG A 15 -24.44 31.76 0.14
C ARG A 15 -24.54 30.43 -0.62
N VAL A 16 -25.49 29.59 -0.23
CA VAL A 16 -25.95 28.43 -1.00
C VAL A 16 -26.61 28.96 -2.28
N ARG A 17 -26.08 28.54 -3.43
CA ARG A 17 -26.70 28.80 -4.74
C ARG A 17 -27.86 27.82 -4.91
N GLU A 18 -29.10 28.31 -4.81
CA GLU A 18 -30.30 27.54 -5.11
C GLU A 18 -30.38 27.24 -6.62
N VAL A 19 -30.61 25.97 -6.97
CA VAL A 19 -30.90 25.50 -8.32
C VAL A 19 -32.43 25.43 -8.46
N PRO A 20 -33.06 26.01 -9.51
CA PRO A 20 -34.51 25.99 -9.64
C PRO A 20 -35.02 24.57 -9.94
N ARG A 21 -35.97 24.11 -9.13
CA ARG A 21 -36.68 22.84 -9.28
C ARG A 21 -37.86 23.05 -10.24
N GLN A 22 -37.74 22.59 -11.49
CA GLN A 22 -38.88 22.58 -12.41
C GLN A 22 -39.80 21.39 -12.10
N SER A 23 -41.07 21.70 -11.87
CA SER A 23 -42.16 20.75 -11.63
C SER A 23 -42.62 20.13 -12.95
N ILE A 24 -42.49 18.81 -13.09
CA ILE A 24 -43.20 18.04 -14.11
C ILE A 24 -44.37 17.34 -13.44
N THR A 25 -45.56 17.88 -13.66
CA THR A 25 -46.85 17.22 -13.45
C THR A 25 -47.02 16.09 -14.46
N GLY A 26 -47.18 14.86 -13.98
CA GLY A 26 -47.42 13.68 -14.82
C GLY A 26 -47.97 12.50 -14.03
N ASN A 27 -49.28 12.29 -14.15
CA ASN A 27 -50.13 11.12 -13.90
C ASN A 27 -49.70 10.01 -12.90
N VAL A 28 -50.52 9.85 -11.86
CA VAL A 28 -50.41 8.81 -10.83
C VAL A 28 -50.92 7.46 -11.36
N GLY A 29 -50.00 6.54 -11.64
CA GLY A 29 -50.26 5.11 -11.75
C GLY A 29 -49.90 4.41 -10.44
N ARG A 30 -50.89 3.81 -9.78
CA ARG A 30 -50.78 3.12 -8.49
C ARG A 30 -50.05 1.78 -8.69
N PHE A 31 -48.82 1.64 -8.17
CA PHE A 31 -48.12 0.35 -8.09
C PHE A 31 -47.78 0.07 -6.63
N SER A 32 -48.54 -0.84 -6.01
CA SER A 32 -48.26 -1.35 -4.67
C SER A 32 -47.04 -2.27 -4.74
N VAL A 33 -45.97 -1.93 -4.02
CA VAL A 33 -44.82 -2.83 -3.80
C VAL A 33 -44.96 -3.40 -2.39
N GLU A 34 -45.30 -4.68 -2.32
CA GLU A 34 -45.21 -5.49 -1.10
C GLU A 34 -43.75 -5.54 -0.64
N ALA A 35 -43.52 -5.10 0.61
CA ALA A 35 -42.25 -5.25 1.28
C ALA A 35 -42.04 -6.72 1.66
N ARG A 36 -41.32 -7.47 0.83
CA ARG A 36 -40.65 -8.71 1.28
C ARG A 36 -39.34 -8.34 1.93
N GLY A 37 -39.31 -8.48 3.26
CA GLY A 37 -38.09 -8.44 4.05
C GLY A 37 -37.10 -9.51 3.56
N GLY A 38 -36.07 -9.06 2.85
CA GLY A 38 -34.87 -9.81 2.58
C GLY A 38 -33.74 -9.08 3.28
N GLY A 39 -33.22 -9.65 4.38
CA GLY A 39 -32.02 -9.14 5.03
C GLY A 39 -30.88 -9.12 4.02
N SER A 40 -30.47 -7.92 3.62
CA SER A 40 -29.25 -7.72 2.85
C SER A 40 -28.08 -8.12 3.73
N ARG A 41 -27.56 -9.33 3.51
CA ARG A 41 -26.21 -9.68 3.95
C ARG A 41 -25.28 -8.68 3.26
N LEU A 42 -24.69 -7.78 4.04
CA LEU A 42 -23.66 -6.86 3.59
C LEU A 42 -22.46 -7.70 3.15
N ASN A 43 -22.42 -8.07 1.87
CA ASN A 43 -21.28 -8.75 1.26
C ASN A 43 -20.16 -7.73 1.04
N ALA A 44 -19.47 -7.32 2.12
CA ALA A 44 -18.41 -6.32 2.08
C ALA A 44 -17.18 -6.76 1.26
N ALA A 45 -16.97 -8.07 1.09
CA ALA A 45 -15.74 -8.61 0.51
C ALA A 45 -15.81 -8.94 -1.00
N LYS A 46 -17.02 -8.96 -1.60
CA LYS A 46 -17.24 -9.51 -2.97
C LYS A 46 -16.74 -8.62 -4.12
N GLY A 47 -15.71 -7.79 -3.92
CA GLY A 47 -15.32 -6.82 -4.95
C GLY A 47 -13.96 -6.15 -4.83
N VAL A 48 -13.01 -6.64 -4.03
CA VAL A 48 -11.70 -5.96 -3.90
C VAL A 48 -10.68 -6.40 -4.95
N SER A 49 -10.72 -7.66 -5.39
CA SER A 49 -10.05 -8.06 -6.63
C SER A 49 -11.02 -8.80 -7.53
N SER A 50 -11.15 -8.30 -8.74
CA SER A 50 -12.15 -8.79 -9.68
C SER A 50 -11.62 -9.95 -10.55
N VAL A 51 -10.35 -10.31 -10.35
CA VAL A 51 -9.55 -11.26 -11.12
C VAL A 51 -9.15 -12.48 -10.27
N CYS A 52 -9.15 -12.34 -8.95
CA CYS A 52 -8.78 -13.40 -8.03
C CYS A 52 -9.98 -14.27 -7.61
N GLU A 53 -9.81 -15.59 -7.60
CA GLU A 53 -10.77 -16.50 -6.99
C GLU A 53 -10.57 -16.53 -5.47
N PRO A 54 -11.66 -16.58 -4.68
CA PRO A 54 -11.57 -16.67 -3.23
C PRO A 54 -10.93 -17.99 -2.81
N LEU A 55 -10.02 -17.90 -1.83
CA LEU A 55 -9.42 -19.07 -1.19
C LEU A 55 -10.52 -19.90 -0.49
N PRO A 56 -10.35 -21.23 -0.38
CA PRO A 56 -11.29 -22.08 0.34
C PRO A 56 -11.44 -21.63 1.81
N PRO A 57 -12.59 -21.92 2.45
CA PRO A 57 -12.87 -21.49 3.83
C PRO A 57 -11.86 -22.06 4.84
N ASP A 58 -11.28 -23.22 4.57
CA ASP A 58 -10.22 -23.86 5.37
C ASP A 58 -8.82 -23.27 5.09
N ARG A 59 -8.72 -21.94 5.09
CA ARG A 59 -7.44 -21.23 4.90
C ARG A 59 -6.65 -21.14 6.22
N PRO A 60 -5.32 -21.11 6.17
CA PRO A 60 -4.52 -20.84 7.37
C PRO A 60 -4.86 -19.45 7.91
N VAL A 61 -5.14 -19.37 9.21
CA VAL A 61 -5.39 -18.12 9.94
C VAL A 61 -4.15 -17.70 10.72
N TRP A 62 -4.00 -16.40 10.96
CA TRP A 62 -2.86 -15.84 11.71
C TRP A 62 -2.81 -16.37 13.15
N PHE A 63 -3.97 -16.59 13.77
CA PHE A 63 -4.09 -17.15 15.11
C PHE A 63 -4.92 -18.45 15.08
N PRO A 64 -4.26 -19.62 15.11
CA PRO A 64 -4.93 -20.93 15.00
C PRO A 64 -6.02 -21.11 16.05
N GLY A 65 -7.21 -21.53 15.63
CA GLY A 65 -8.36 -21.77 16.52
C GLY A 65 -9.34 -20.60 16.64
N THR A 66 -9.10 -19.49 15.94
CA THR A 66 -10.08 -18.39 15.84
C THR A 66 -10.83 -18.38 14.52
N THR A 67 -12.07 -17.88 14.56
CA THR A 67 -12.86 -17.61 13.37
C THR A 67 -12.43 -16.28 12.75
N PRO A 68 -12.12 -16.21 11.45
CA PRO A 68 -11.77 -14.96 10.80
C PRO A 68 -12.97 -13.99 10.78
N PRO A 69 -12.72 -12.67 10.77
CA PRO A 69 -13.78 -11.67 10.64
C PRO A 69 -14.61 -11.83 9.35
N GLU A 70 -15.89 -11.46 9.39
CA GLU A 70 -16.85 -11.66 8.29
C GLU A 70 -16.48 -10.91 6.99
N TRP A 71 -15.80 -9.77 7.10
CA TRP A 71 -15.35 -8.97 5.96
C TRP A 71 -14.08 -9.50 5.28
N LEU A 72 -13.44 -10.54 5.85
CA LEU A 72 -12.29 -11.23 5.28
C LEU A 72 -12.73 -12.61 4.76
N ASP A 73 -13.11 -12.67 3.49
CA ASP A 73 -13.66 -13.85 2.83
C ASP A 73 -12.61 -14.74 2.14
N GLY A 74 -11.32 -14.35 2.15
CA GLY A 74 -10.26 -15.04 1.42
C GLY A 74 -10.16 -14.66 -0.07
N SER A 75 -10.95 -13.69 -0.55
CA SER A 75 -10.83 -13.14 -1.92
C SER A 75 -9.59 -12.27 -2.11
N LEU A 76 -9.08 -11.71 -1.01
CA LEU A 76 -7.89 -10.88 -1.01
C LEU A 76 -6.60 -11.72 -1.04
N PRO A 77 -5.62 -11.36 -1.89
CA PRO A 77 -4.31 -12.01 -1.85
C PRO A 77 -3.62 -11.73 -0.52
N GLY A 78 -3.19 -12.79 0.18
CA GLY A 78 -2.56 -12.65 1.50
C GLY A 78 -3.53 -12.49 2.69
N ASP A 79 -4.79 -12.89 2.54
CA ASP A 79 -5.77 -12.95 3.62
C ASP A 79 -5.47 -14.11 4.59
N PHE A 80 -5.06 -13.76 5.81
CA PHE A 80 -4.87 -14.67 6.94
C PHE A 80 -5.85 -14.38 8.10
N GLY A 81 -6.92 -13.60 7.85
CA GLY A 81 -7.88 -13.22 8.89
C GLY A 81 -7.33 -12.25 9.95
N PHE A 82 -6.25 -11.51 9.65
CA PHE A 82 -5.61 -10.58 10.57
C PHE A 82 -6.26 -9.19 10.48
N ASP A 83 -7.22 -8.92 11.35
CA ASP A 83 -7.74 -7.57 11.61
C ASP A 83 -8.33 -7.49 13.03
N PRO A 84 -7.50 -7.54 14.08
CA PRO A 84 -7.99 -7.55 15.47
C PRO A 84 -8.61 -6.20 15.89
N LEU A 85 -8.31 -5.12 15.18
CA LEU A 85 -8.82 -3.77 15.47
C LEU A 85 -10.04 -3.39 14.62
N GLY A 86 -10.43 -4.23 13.66
CA GLY A 86 -11.58 -3.98 12.78
C GLY A 86 -11.39 -2.77 11.87
N LEU A 87 -10.16 -2.45 11.48
CA LEU A 87 -9.88 -1.30 10.62
C LEU A 87 -10.51 -1.48 9.22
N GLY A 88 -10.62 -2.73 8.76
CA GLY A 88 -11.17 -3.10 7.45
C GLY A 88 -12.66 -3.41 7.44
N SER A 89 -13.42 -3.02 8.48
CA SER A 89 -14.86 -3.34 8.56
C SER A 89 -15.66 -2.76 7.40
N ASP A 90 -15.29 -1.57 6.94
CA ASP A 90 -15.95 -0.92 5.80
C ASP A 90 -15.29 -1.35 4.48
N PRO A 91 -16.08 -1.74 3.46
CA PRO A 91 -15.55 -2.27 2.20
C PRO A 91 -14.70 -1.26 1.43
N ASP A 92 -15.01 0.03 1.53
CA ASP A 92 -14.24 1.07 0.84
C ASP A 92 -12.92 1.40 1.56
N LEU A 93 -12.90 1.32 2.90
CA LEU A 93 -11.66 1.39 3.68
C LEU A 93 -10.78 0.17 3.41
N LEU A 94 -11.37 -1.03 3.33
CA LEU A 94 -10.64 -2.25 3.01
C LEU A 94 -9.95 -2.18 1.63
N LYS A 95 -10.65 -1.66 0.61
CA LYS A 95 -10.04 -1.39 -0.72
C LYS A 95 -8.89 -0.40 -0.62
N TRP A 96 -9.08 0.69 0.12
CA TRP A 96 -8.03 1.69 0.32
C TRP A 96 -6.80 1.10 1.01
N PHE A 97 -6.99 0.33 2.09
CA PHE A 97 -5.90 -0.32 2.81
C PHE A 97 -5.20 -1.38 1.98
N ALA A 98 -5.91 -2.14 1.14
CA ALA A 98 -5.28 -3.07 0.21
C ALA A 98 -4.36 -2.34 -0.80
N GLN A 99 -4.78 -1.19 -1.32
CA GLN A 99 -3.94 -0.37 -2.20
C GLN A 99 -2.77 0.28 -1.46
N ALA A 100 -2.99 0.73 -0.23
CA ALA A 100 -1.94 1.27 0.61
C ALA A 100 -0.88 0.20 0.90
N GLU A 101 -1.29 -1.00 1.33
CA GLU A 101 -0.41 -2.13 1.60
C GLU A 101 0.44 -2.49 0.38
N LEU A 102 -0.15 -2.52 -0.81
CA LEU A 102 0.58 -2.79 -2.06
C LEU A 102 1.71 -1.78 -2.29
N ILE A 103 1.42 -0.49 -2.19
CA ILE A 103 2.40 0.56 -2.47
C ILE A 103 3.48 0.60 -1.39
N HIS A 104 3.11 0.50 -0.11
CA HIS A 104 4.09 0.43 0.98
C HIS A 104 4.99 -0.80 0.85
N GLY A 105 4.43 -1.96 0.52
CA GLY A 105 5.19 -3.18 0.28
C GLY A 105 6.17 -3.05 -0.89
N ARG A 106 5.75 -2.47 -2.02
CA ARG A 106 6.61 -2.24 -3.20
C ARG A 106 7.76 -1.28 -2.90
N TRP A 107 7.47 -0.15 -2.24
CA TRP A 107 8.51 0.80 -1.83
C TRP A 107 9.48 0.20 -0.83
N ALA A 108 8.98 -0.57 0.14
CA ALA A 108 9.83 -1.25 1.11
C ALA A 108 10.73 -2.30 0.45
N MET A 109 10.22 -3.08 -0.51
CA MET A 109 11.04 -4.03 -1.27
C MET A 109 12.17 -3.33 -2.03
N LEU A 110 11.88 -2.20 -2.69
CA LEU A 110 12.89 -1.40 -3.38
C LEU A 110 13.90 -0.78 -2.41
N ALA A 111 13.44 -0.27 -1.26
CA ALA A 111 14.31 0.30 -0.24
C ALA A 111 15.26 -0.75 0.36
N VAL A 112 14.74 -1.91 0.76
CA VAL A 112 15.55 -3.02 1.30
C VAL A 112 16.57 -3.50 0.28
N ALA A 113 16.18 -3.68 -0.98
CA ALA A 113 17.11 -4.05 -2.04
C ALA A 113 18.17 -2.96 -2.28
N GLY A 114 17.76 -1.68 -2.29
CA GLY A 114 18.65 -0.53 -2.47
C GLY A 114 19.61 -0.28 -1.32
N ILE A 115 19.33 -0.81 -0.12
CA ILE A 115 20.24 -0.78 1.02
C ILE A 115 21.19 -1.98 0.98
N LEU A 116 20.63 -3.20 0.89
CA LEU A 116 21.41 -4.43 1.01
C LEU A 116 22.32 -4.71 -0.18
N ILE A 117 21.88 -4.43 -1.41
CA ILE A 117 22.67 -4.74 -2.60
C ILE A 117 23.96 -3.91 -2.65
N PRO A 118 23.94 -2.57 -2.51
CA PRO A 118 25.18 -1.79 -2.55
C PRO A 118 26.10 -2.08 -1.37
N GLU A 119 25.55 -2.37 -0.20
CA GLU A 119 26.33 -2.75 0.99
C GLU A 119 27.01 -4.12 0.82
N TRP A 120 26.31 -5.09 0.21
CA TRP A 120 26.90 -6.37 -0.17
C TRP A 120 28.00 -6.19 -1.23
N LEU A 121 27.78 -5.35 -2.24
CA LEU A 121 28.80 -5.02 -3.25
C LEU A 121 30.01 -4.30 -2.65
N GLN A 122 29.81 -3.45 -1.65
CA GLN A 122 30.89 -2.84 -0.87
C GLN A 122 31.69 -3.91 -0.11
N SER A 123 31.02 -4.87 0.53
CA SER A 123 31.72 -5.97 1.21
C SER A 123 32.57 -6.82 0.26
N LEU A 124 32.24 -6.86 -1.02
CA LEU A 124 33.02 -7.52 -2.07
C LEU A 124 34.13 -6.65 -2.67
N GLY A 125 34.24 -5.38 -2.26
CA GLY A 125 35.26 -4.44 -2.74
C GLY A 125 34.97 -3.80 -4.10
N PHE A 126 33.73 -3.86 -4.60
CA PHE A 126 33.35 -3.21 -5.86
C PHE A 126 33.01 -1.72 -5.68
N ILE A 127 32.66 -1.29 -4.46
CA ILE A 127 32.22 0.07 -4.14
C ILE A 127 32.91 0.52 -2.86
N ASP A 128 33.51 1.70 -2.87
CA ASP A 128 34.12 2.30 -1.68
C ASP A 128 33.12 3.18 -0.92
N LYS A 129 32.98 2.95 0.39
CA LYS A 129 32.27 3.80 1.37
C LYS A 129 30.80 4.12 1.04
N PHE A 130 29.95 3.09 0.97
CA PHE A 130 28.50 3.26 0.89
C PHE A 130 27.87 3.18 2.30
N SER A 131 27.23 4.28 2.72
CA SER A 131 26.34 4.29 3.88
C SER A 131 24.98 4.80 3.41
N TRP A 132 23.98 3.92 3.42
CA TRP A 132 22.63 4.29 3.00
C TRP A 132 22.02 5.39 3.90
N TYR A 133 22.39 5.41 5.18
CA TYR A 133 21.88 6.37 6.16
C TYR A 133 22.44 7.77 5.93
N GLU A 134 23.72 7.88 5.55
CA GLU A 134 24.39 9.17 5.32
C GLU A 134 24.28 9.64 3.86
N ALA A 135 23.75 8.81 2.96
CA ALA A 135 23.67 9.10 1.53
C ALA A 135 23.02 10.46 1.22
N GLY A 136 22.02 10.88 2.00
CA GLY A 136 21.34 12.18 1.80
C GLY A 136 22.21 13.42 2.06
N SER A 137 23.33 13.28 2.80
CA SER A 137 24.24 14.37 3.12
C SER A 137 25.38 14.54 2.10
N VAL A 138 25.53 13.56 1.20
CA VAL A 138 26.58 13.57 0.19
C VAL A 138 26.28 14.66 -0.85
N LYS A 139 27.34 15.33 -1.32
CA LYS A 139 27.21 16.35 -2.38
C LYS A 139 27.00 15.66 -3.73
N TYR A 140 25.85 15.93 -4.33
CA TYR A 140 25.51 15.49 -5.68
C TYR A 140 25.78 16.59 -6.71
N PHE A 141 25.47 16.31 -7.98
CA PHE A 141 25.60 17.25 -9.09
C PHE A 141 24.68 18.47 -8.98
N ALA A 142 23.59 18.36 -8.21
CA ALA A 142 22.61 19.42 -7.98
C ALA A 142 22.30 19.53 -6.48
N ASP A 143 21.75 20.68 -6.09
CA ASP A 143 21.32 20.92 -4.72
C ASP A 143 20.20 19.95 -4.30
N PRO A 144 20.19 19.42 -3.06
CA PRO A 144 19.16 18.50 -2.59
C PRO A 144 17.73 19.04 -2.74
N THR A 145 17.53 20.35 -2.60
CA THR A 145 16.20 20.96 -2.77
C THR A 145 15.72 20.88 -4.22
N THR A 146 16.64 21.02 -5.19
CA THR A 146 16.32 20.92 -6.61
C THR A 146 15.96 19.48 -6.99
N LEU A 147 16.72 18.50 -6.49
CA LEU A 147 16.40 17.08 -6.67
C LEU A 147 15.04 16.73 -6.06
N PHE A 148 14.74 17.26 -4.87
CA PHE A 148 13.46 17.05 -4.21
C PHE A 148 12.28 17.64 -4.99
N VAL A 149 12.40 18.86 -5.55
CA VAL A 149 11.33 19.47 -6.36
C VAL A 149 11.09 18.68 -7.65
N VAL A 150 12.16 18.25 -8.33
CA VAL A 150 12.03 17.40 -9.52
C VAL A 150 11.37 16.07 -9.18
N GLN A 151 11.77 15.45 -8.07
CA GLN A 151 11.14 14.23 -7.57
C GLN A 151 9.66 14.44 -7.26
N LEU A 152 9.28 15.53 -6.58
CA LEU A 152 7.88 15.84 -6.31
C LEU A 152 7.06 16.06 -7.58
N ALA A 153 7.62 16.73 -8.59
CA ALA A 153 6.92 16.95 -9.86
C ALA A 153 6.68 15.63 -10.61
N LEU A 154 7.70 14.78 -10.72
CA LEU A 154 7.61 13.50 -11.42
C LEU A 154 6.73 12.50 -10.65
N MET A 155 6.96 12.35 -9.35
CA MET A 155 6.15 11.45 -8.50
C MET A 155 4.73 11.96 -8.35
N GLY A 156 4.52 13.28 -8.27
CA GLY A 156 3.20 13.88 -8.22
C GLY A 156 2.37 13.60 -9.47
N TRP A 157 3.00 13.58 -10.65
CA TRP A 157 2.34 13.15 -11.89
C TRP A 157 1.96 11.65 -11.86
N VAL A 158 2.90 10.78 -11.49
CA VAL A 158 2.69 9.33 -11.46
C VAL A 158 1.63 8.95 -10.43
N GLU A 159 1.74 9.46 -9.21
CA GLU A 159 0.79 9.24 -8.12
C GLU A 159 -0.56 9.90 -8.40
N GLY A 160 -0.59 11.07 -9.06
CA GLY A 160 -1.84 11.70 -9.48
C GLY A 160 -2.62 10.84 -10.48
N ARG A 161 -1.93 10.22 -11.43
CA ARG A 161 -2.52 9.23 -12.35
C ARG A 161 -3.01 7.98 -11.63
N ARG A 162 -2.22 7.45 -10.70
CA ARG A 162 -2.62 6.30 -9.87
C ARG A 162 -3.84 6.62 -9.00
N TRP A 163 -3.88 7.82 -8.43
CA TRP A 163 -4.99 8.26 -7.59
C TRP A 163 -6.28 8.42 -8.40
N ALA A 164 -6.19 8.95 -9.63
CA ALA A 164 -7.32 8.99 -10.55
C ALA A 164 -7.87 7.59 -10.86
N ASP A 165 -7.00 6.59 -11.02
CA ASP A 165 -7.41 5.19 -11.23
C ASP A 165 -8.09 4.57 -9.99
N ILE A 166 -7.66 4.93 -8.78
CA ILE A 166 -8.33 4.49 -7.54
C ILE A 166 -9.75 5.05 -7.42
N ILE A 167 -9.94 6.33 -7.76
CA ILE A 167 -11.26 6.97 -7.67
C ILE A 167 -12.17 6.48 -8.79
N ASN A 168 -11.65 6.42 -10.02
CA ASN A 168 -12.39 6.01 -11.22
C ASN A 168 -11.61 4.94 -11.98
N PRO A 169 -11.83 3.65 -11.67
CA PRO A 169 -11.12 2.54 -12.31
C PRO A 169 -11.26 2.59 -13.84
N GLY A 170 -10.12 2.56 -14.55
CA GLY A 170 -10.09 2.55 -16.02
C GLY A 170 -10.14 3.94 -16.69
N CYS A 171 -10.13 5.04 -15.93
CA CYS A 171 -9.96 6.36 -16.52
C CYS A 171 -8.50 6.63 -16.98
N VAL A 172 -7.54 5.85 -16.48
CA VAL A 172 -6.11 5.96 -16.80
C VAL A 172 -5.59 4.66 -17.41
N ASP A 173 -6.25 4.18 -18.46
CA ASP A 173 -5.76 3.02 -19.22
C ASP A 173 -4.42 3.34 -19.90
N ILE A 174 -3.42 2.48 -19.68
CA ILE A 174 -2.09 2.59 -20.30
C ILE A 174 -2.06 1.94 -21.69
N GLU A 175 -3.00 1.03 -21.96
CA GLU A 175 -3.06 0.31 -23.24
C GLU A 175 -3.79 1.12 -24.31
N PRO A 176 -3.26 1.19 -25.54
CA PRO A 176 -3.97 1.80 -26.65
C PRO A 176 -5.27 1.01 -26.90
N LYS A 177 -6.41 1.71 -26.92
CA LYS A 177 -7.72 1.10 -27.19
C LYS A 177 -7.75 0.61 -28.64
N LEU A 178 -7.52 -0.69 -28.82
CA LEU A 178 -7.62 -1.33 -30.12
C LEU A 178 -9.09 -1.70 -30.40
N PRO A 179 -9.67 -1.31 -31.55
CA PRO A 179 -11.10 -1.49 -31.83
C PRO A 179 -11.58 -2.95 -31.88
N HIS A 180 -10.67 -3.93 -31.97
CA HIS A 180 -10.99 -5.36 -32.08
C HIS A 180 -10.52 -6.23 -30.91
N LYS A 181 -9.93 -5.63 -29.86
CA LYS A 181 -9.50 -6.37 -28.66
C LYS A 181 -10.19 -5.78 -27.44
N LYS A 182 -10.97 -6.58 -26.71
CA LYS A 182 -11.51 -6.17 -25.42
C LYS A 182 -10.32 -5.98 -24.47
N ASN A 183 -10.23 -4.79 -23.86
CA ASN A 183 -9.26 -4.56 -22.80
C ASN A 183 -9.52 -5.56 -21.67
N PRO A 184 -8.47 -6.11 -21.04
CA PRO A 184 -8.64 -6.96 -19.87
C PRO A 184 -9.33 -6.17 -18.75
N LYS A 185 -10.00 -6.89 -17.86
CA LYS A 185 -10.72 -6.31 -16.74
C LYS A 185 -9.76 -5.49 -15.88
N ALA A 186 -10.04 -4.21 -15.72
CA ALA A 186 -9.24 -3.31 -14.90
C ALA A 186 -9.28 -3.79 -13.44
N ASP A 187 -8.11 -3.97 -12.84
CA ASP A 187 -7.94 -4.31 -11.43
C ASP A 187 -7.01 -3.26 -10.82
N VAL A 188 -7.58 -2.43 -9.94
CA VAL A 188 -6.86 -1.29 -9.35
C VAL A 188 -5.63 -1.79 -8.61
N GLY A 189 -4.48 -1.15 -8.82
CA GLY A 189 -3.19 -1.54 -8.24
C GLY A 189 -2.34 -2.50 -9.11
N TYR A 190 -2.95 -3.07 -10.16
CA TYR A 190 -2.30 -3.93 -11.15
C TYR A 190 -2.48 -3.38 -12.57
N PRO A 191 -1.77 -2.28 -12.92
CA PRO A 191 -1.96 -1.58 -14.21
C PRO A 191 -1.70 -2.48 -15.43
N GLY A 192 -0.74 -3.40 -15.33
CA GLY A 192 -0.32 -4.25 -16.43
C GLY A 192 0.08 -3.46 -17.67
N GLY A 193 -0.20 -4.03 -18.85
CA GLY A 193 0.18 -3.43 -20.13
C GLY A 193 1.67 -3.59 -20.44
N LEU A 194 2.08 -3.18 -21.64
CA LEU A 194 3.43 -3.45 -22.14
C LEU A 194 4.54 -2.84 -21.27
N PHE A 195 4.27 -1.70 -20.62
CA PHE A 195 5.24 -1.02 -19.77
C PHE A 195 5.42 -1.64 -18.38
N PHE A 196 4.36 -2.16 -17.75
CA PHE A 196 4.42 -2.69 -16.38
C PHE A 196 4.37 -4.23 -16.30
N ASP A 197 3.93 -4.90 -17.36
CA ASP A 197 3.90 -6.36 -17.46
C ASP A 197 4.22 -6.81 -18.90
N PRO A 198 5.49 -6.68 -19.33
CA PRO A 198 5.91 -7.01 -20.70
C PRO A 198 5.75 -8.51 -21.02
N TRP A 199 5.77 -9.38 -19.99
CA TRP A 199 5.67 -10.83 -20.13
C TRP A 199 4.25 -11.38 -19.88
N MET A 200 3.29 -10.49 -19.58
CA MET A 200 1.88 -10.81 -19.31
C MET A 200 1.66 -11.82 -18.16
N TRP A 201 2.58 -11.90 -17.20
CA TRP A 201 2.47 -12.85 -16.07
C TRP A 201 1.39 -12.45 -15.05
N GLY A 202 1.01 -11.18 -15.02
CA GLY A 202 -0.08 -10.67 -14.19
C GLY A 202 -1.48 -10.86 -14.79
N ARG A 203 -1.58 -11.39 -16.02
CA ARG A 203 -2.82 -11.56 -16.78
C ARG A 203 -2.96 -13.01 -17.25
N GLY A 204 -3.43 -13.87 -16.34
CA GLY A 204 -3.60 -15.30 -16.57
C GLY A 204 -4.81 -15.88 -15.84
N SER A 205 -4.82 -17.19 -15.61
CA SER A 205 -5.87 -17.83 -14.80
C SER A 205 -5.88 -17.27 -13.37
N PRO A 206 -7.04 -17.24 -12.71
CA PRO A 206 -7.22 -16.59 -11.41
C PRO A 206 -6.30 -17.17 -10.30
N VAL A 207 -6.06 -18.49 -10.35
CA VAL A 207 -5.26 -19.21 -9.36
C VAL A 207 -3.77 -18.80 -9.37
N PRO A 208 -3.03 -18.88 -10.50
CA PRO A 208 -1.63 -18.46 -10.50
C PRO A 208 -1.45 -16.95 -10.25
N VAL A 209 -2.38 -16.11 -10.70
CA VAL A 209 -2.36 -14.67 -10.39
C VAL A 209 -2.49 -14.45 -8.88
N MET A 210 -3.40 -15.17 -8.21
CA MET A 210 -3.53 -15.14 -6.75
C MET A 210 -2.24 -15.56 -6.03
N VAL A 211 -1.58 -16.61 -6.51
CA VAL A 211 -0.32 -17.07 -5.93
C VAL A 211 0.79 -16.02 -6.07
N LEU A 212 0.91 -15.40 -7.24
CA LEU A 212 1.92 -14.36 -7.49
C LEU A 212 1.67 -13.11 -6.64
N ARG A 213 0.42 -12.65 -6.55
CA ARG A 213 0.05 -11.51 -5.69
C ARG A 213 0.25 -11.81 -4.22
N THR A 214 -0.04 -13.03 -3.78
CA THR A 214 0.24 -13.46 -2.41
C THR A 214 1.74 -13.46 -2.12
N LYS A 215 2.58 -13.88 -3.07
CA LYS A 215 4.05 -13.78 -2.94
C LYS A 215 4.51 -12.33 -2.86
N GLU A 216 3.97 -11.45 -3.70
CA GLU A 216 4.25 -10.02 -3.68
C GLU A 216 3.93 -9.41 -2.30
N ILE A 217 2.71 -9.61 -1.78
CA ILE A 217 2.30 -9.06 -0.47
C ILE A 217 3.14 -9.63 0.67
N LYS A 218 3.45 -10.94 0.67
CA LYS A 218 4.29 -11.55 1.71
C LYS A 218 5.71 -10.97 1.71
N ASN A 219 6.32 -10.82 0.54
CA ASN A 219 7.63 -10.18 0.42
C ASN A 219 7.56 -8.69 0.80
N GLY A 220 6.48 -7.99 0.44
CA GLY A 220 6.22 -6.61 0.84
C GLY A 220 6.13 -6.45 2.36
N ARG A 221 5.35 -7.30 3.04
CA ARG A 221 5.24 -7.32 4.51
C ARG A 221 6.59 -7.59 5.18
N LEU A 222 7.33 -8.58 4.68
CA LEU A 222 8.67 -8.87 5.17
C LEU A 222 9.61 -7.67 4.98
N ALA A 223 9.56 -7.03 3.82
CA ALA A 223 10.40 -5.87 3.50
C ALA A 223 10.05 -4.65 4.36
N MET A 224 8.76 -4.40 4.65
CA MET A 224 8.36 -3.32 5.55
C MET A 224 8.94 -3.50 6.96
N LEU A 225 8.90 -4.74 7.48
CA LEU A 225 9.51 -5.07 8.76
C LEU A 225 11.04 -4.98 8.72
N ALA A 226 11.67 -5.44 7.64
CA ALA A 226 13.12 -5.36 7.46
C ALA A 226 13.61 -3.90 7.40
N PHE A 227 12.93 -3.04 6.64
CA PHE A 227 13.27 -1.61 6.55
C PHE A 227 13.15 -0.91 7.91
N LEU A 228 12.07 -1.17 8.65
CA LEU A 228 11.90 -0.66 10.01
C LEU A 228 13.04 -1.16 10.93
N GLY A 229 13.40 -2.43 10.80
CA GLY A 229 14.55 -3.04 11.49
C GLY A 229 15.85 -2.32 11.18
N PHE A 230 16.14 -2.03 9.90
CA PHE A 230 17.33 -1.31 9.48
C PHE A 230 17.38 0.12 10.03
N CYS A 231 16.26 0.83 10.05
CA CYS A 231 16.19 2.15 10.68
C CYS A 231 16.54 2.09 12.17
N PHE A 232 15.95 1.16 12.93
CA PHE A 232 16.28 1.02 14.34
C PHE A 232 17.72 0.57 14.55
N GLN A 233 18.21 -0.40 13.78
CA GLN A 233 19.60 -0.86 13.86
C GLN A 233 20.57 0.29 13.60
N ALA A 234 20.36 1.09 12.55
CA ALA A 234 21.22 2.25 12.26
C ALA A 234 21.20 3.28 13.40
N ILE A 235 20.06 3.51 14.06
CA ILE A 235 19.96 4.44 15.19
C ILE A 235 20.71 3.92 16.43
N TYR A 236 20.58 2.63 16.75
CA TYR A 236 21.13 2.06 17.98
C TYR A 236 22.59 1.63 17.85
N THR A 237 22.97 0.98 16.76
CA THR A 237 24.33 0.44 16.58
C THR A 237 25.23 1.40 15.81
N GLY A 238 24.67 2.34 15.04
CA GLY A 238 25.43 3.23 14.16
C GLY A 238 26.15 2.50 13.02
N GLN A 239 25.89 1.20 12.84
CA GLN A 239 26.51 0.34 11.86
C GLN A 239 25.51 -0.08 10.78
N SER A 240 26.06 -0.55 9.67
CA SER A 240 25.29 -1.00 8.53
C SER A 240 24.58 -2.35 8.82
N PRO A 241 23.39 -2.62 8.26
CA PRO A 241 22.63 -3.85 8.52
C PRO A 241 23.40 -5.16 8.34
N LEU A 242 24.29 -5.23 7.35
CA LEU A 242 25.11 -6.40 7.04
C LEU A 242 26.25 -6.57 8.05
N GLU A 243 26.85 -5.47 8.52
CA GLU A 243 27.82 -5.51 9.63
C GLU A 243 27.16 -6.00 10.92
N ASN A 244 25.97 -5.50 11.23
CA ASN A 244 25.19 -5.98 12.38
C ASN A 244 24.86 -7.47 12.26
N LEU A 245 24.54 -7.95 11.05
CA LEU A 245 24.30 -9.36 10.80
C LEU A 245 25.58 -10.19 11.00
N ALA A 246 26.71 -9.75 10.46
CA ALA A 246 27.99 -10.43 10.61
C ALA A 246 28.42 -10.51 12.09
N ALA A 247 28.25 -9.42 12.84
CA ALA A 247 28.56 -9.36 14.26
C ALA A 247 27.64 -10.29 15.08
N HIS A 248 26.35 -10.34 14.76
CA HIS A 248 25.41 -11.25 15.43
C HIS A 248 25.69 -12.72 15.10
N ILE A 249 26.10 -13.05 13.86
CA ILE A 249 26.47 -14.41 13.48
C ILE A 249 27.76 -14.86 14.18
N ALA A 250 28.71 -13.94 14.40
CA ALA A 250 29.97 -14.24 15.08
C ALA A 250 29.77 -14.59 16.57
N ASP A 251 28.85 -13.90 17.24
CA ASP A 251 28.50 -14.18 18.64
C ASP A 251 27.01 -13.89 18.94
N PRO A 252 26.10 -14.84 18.66
CA PRO A 252 24.67 -14.61 18.81
C PRO A 252 24.22 -14.52 20.28
N GLY A 253 25.03 -15.03 21.21
CA GLY A 253 24.72 -15.02 22.63
C GLY A 253 24.92 -13.64 23.25
N HIS A 254 25.98 -12.93 22.85
CA HIS A 254 26.36 -11.65 23.45
C HIS A 254 26.02 -10.45 22.57
N VAL A 255 26.14 -10.55 21.25
CA VAL A 255 25.84 -9.44 20.33
C VAL A 255 24.37 -9.49 19.98
N ASN A 256 23.54 -8.75 20.71
CA ASN A 256 22.10 -8.74 20.51
C ASN A 256 21.52 -7.36 20.85
N VAL A 257 20.19 -7.27 20.94
CA VAL A 257 19.53 -6.02 21.30
C VAL A 257 20.00 -5.53 22.68
N PHE A 258 20.23 -6.44 23.64
CA PHE A 258 20.67 -6.08 24.98
C PHE A 258 22.08 -5.48 24.98
N SER A 259 23.02 -5.96 24.16
CA SER A 259 24.37 -5.35 24.13
C SER A 259 24.35 -3.89 23.72
N ALA A 260 23.43 -3.49 22.83
CA ALA A 260 23.27 -2.10 22.44
C ALA A 260 22.67 -1.22 23.55
N PHE A 261 21.82 -1.77 24.41
CA PHE A 261 21.19 -1.04 25.51
C PHE A 261 22.00 -1.06 26.81
N THR A 262 22.77 -2.12 27.08
CA THR A 262 23.55 -2.26 28.32
C THR A 262 24.91 -1.58 28.26
N SER A 263 25.46 -1.28 27.08
CA SER A 263 26.77 -0.61 26.97
C SER A 263 26.73 0.91 27.22
N GLN A 264 25.54 1.49 27.49
CA GLN A 264 25.38 2.93 27.78
C GLN A 264 25.36 3.27 29.28
N TYR A 265 25.61 2.29 30.16
CA TYR A 265 25.73 2.48 31.60
C TYR A 265 27.08 2.00 32.13
#